data_AF-A0A9D9PS04-F1
#
_entry.id   AF-A0A9D9PS04-F1
#
_cell.length_a   1.000
_cell.length_b   1.000
_cell.length_c   1.000
_cell.angle_alpha   90.00
_cell.angle_beta   90.00
_cell.angle_gamma   90.00
#
_symmetry.space_group_name_H-M   'P 1'
#
loop_
_entity.id
_entity.type
_entity.pdbx_description
1 polymer ?
#
loop_
_entity_poly.entity_id
_entity_poly.type
_entity_poly.pdbx_seq_one_letter_code
_entity_poly.pdbx_strand_id
1 'polypeptide(L)'
;MPKYSFVIPVYNVEKYLNECVDSILSQTYKDYEIILVDDGSKDNSGKICDEYAAKYDFIKVIHQENMGLSMARNNGVDAAEGIF
;
A
#
# COMPACT_ATOMS: atom_id res chain seq x y z
N MET A 1 16.71 -4.88 4.30
CA MET A 1 16.14 -4.57 2.97
C MET A 1 15.29 -5.77 2.57
N PRO A 2 13.98 -5.58 2.36
CA PRO A 2 13.09 -6.65 1.92
C PRO A 2 13.50 -7.15 0.53
N LYS A 3 13.12 -8.38 0.15
CA LYS A 3 13.37 -8.84 -1.22
C LYS A 3 12.41 -8.21 -2.22
N TYR A 4 11.14 -8.08 -1.88
CA TYR A 4 10.11 -7.52 -2.75
C TYR A 4 9.40 -6.31 -2.11
N SER A 5 9.01 -5.32 -2.91
CA SER A 5 8.13 -4.22 -2.50
C SER A 5 6.83 -4.25 -3.29
N PHE A 6 5.71 -4.47 -2.58
CA PHE A 6 4.38 -4.38 -3.19
C PHE A 6 3.85 -2.95 -3.11
N VAL A 7 3.93 -2.21 -4.21
CA VAL A 7 3.36 -0.85 -4.32
C VAL A 7 1.89 -0.93 -4.76
N ILE A 8 0.98 -0.44 -3.93
CA ILE A 8 -0.47 -0.52 -4.14
C ILE A 8 -1.05 0.90 -4.14
N PRO A 9 -1.36 1.47 -5.32
CA PRO A 9 -2.13 2.70 -5.42
C PRO A 9 -3.57 2.48 -4.94
N VAL A 10 -4.07 3.38 -4.11
CA VAL A 10 -5.38 3.31 -3.47
C VAL A 10 -6.14 4.60 -3.77
N TYR A 11 -7.33 4.46 -4.39
CA TYR A 11 -8.25 5.58 -4.56
C TYR A 11 -9.70 5.10 -4.61
N ASN A 12 -10.47 5.35 -3.56
CA ASN A 12 -11.90 4.99 -3.46
C ASN A 12 -12.21 3.50 -3.72
N VAL A 13 -11.48 2.60 -3.06
CA VAL A 13 -11.57 1.14 -3.23
C VAL A 13 -11.84 0.41 -1.90
N GLU A 14 -12.52 1.04 -0.94
CA GLU A 14 -12.72 0.50 0.42
C GLU A 14 -13.30 -0.93 0.45
N LYS A 15 -14.09 -1.29 -0.58
CA LYS A 15 -14.74 -2.60 -0.70
C LYS A 15 -13.79 -3.73 -1.06
N TYR A 16 -12.64 -3.42 -1.67
CA TYR A 16 -11.71 -4.40 -2.23
C TYR A 16 -10.33 -4.37 -1.56
N LEU A 17 -10.01 -3.27 -0.86
CA LEU A 17 -8.68 -3.05 -0.31
C LEU A 17 -8.27 -4.15 0.68
N ASN A 18 -9.18 -4.57 1.57
CA ASN A 18 -8.90 -5.65 2.52
C ASN A 18 -8.56 -6.97 1.81
N GLU A 19 -9.37 -7.38 0.83
CA GLU A 19 -9.12 -8.62 0.06
C GLU A 19 -7.76 -8.57 -0.66
N CYS A 20 -7.43 -7.42 -1.26
CA CYS A 20 -6.15 -7.22 -1.92
C CYS A 20 -4.97 -7.37 -0.95
N VAL A 21 -4.97 -6.66 0.17
CA VAL A 21 -3.87 -6.69 1.13
C VAL A 21 -3.78 -8.06 1.81
N ASP A 22 -4.91 -8.63 2.22
CA ASP A 22 -4.95 -9.95 2.86
C ASP A 22 -4.43 -11.06 1.93
N SER A 23 -4.65 -10.95 0.62
CA SER A 23 -4.09 -11.89 -0.36
C SER A 23 -2.56 -11.90 -0.37
N ILE A 24 -1.93 -10.75 -0.20
CA ILE A 24 -0.46 -10.61 -0.10
C ILE A 24 0.00 -11.11 1.27
N LEU A 25 -0.73 -10.75 2.34
CA LEU A 25 -0.44 -11.25 3.69
C LEU A 25 -0.54 -12.77 3.81
N SER A 26 -1.33 -13.43 2.96
CA SER A 26 -1.47 -14.88 2.92
C SER A 26 -0.33 -15.62 2.18
N GLN A 27 0.57 -14.90 1.50
CA GLN A 27 1.68 -15.51 0.75
C GLN A 27 2.60 -16.34 1.64
N THR A 28 3.13 -17.46 1.14
CA THR A 28 4.03 -18.33 1.92
C THR A 28 5.43 -17.73 2.07
N TYR A 29 5.88 -16.95 1.08
CA TYR A 29 7.11 -16.17 1.16
C TYR A 29 6.88 -14.87 1.92
N LYS A 30 7.73 -14.51 2.90
CA LYS A 30 7.47 -13.42 3.86
C LYS A 30 8.45 -12.25 3.86
N ASP A 31 9.48 -12.31 3.02
CA ASP A 31 10.51 -11.26 2.97
C ASP A 31 10.13 -10.19 1.95
N TYR A 32 9.15 -9.37 2.33
CA TYR A 32 8.60 -8.29 1.52
C TYR A 32 8.16 -7.12 2.41
N GLU A 33 7.95 -5.96 1.79
CA GLU A 33 7.20 -4.84 2.36
C GLU A 33 5.96 -4.53 1.49
N ILE A 34 4.99 -3.83 2.06
CA ILE A 34 3.82 -3.33 1.34
C ILE A 34 3.78 -1.81 1.49
N ILE A 35 3.59 -1.11 0.38
CA ILE A 35 3.49 0.35 0.35
C ILE A 35 2.11 0.70 -0.20
N LEU A 36 1.22 1.15 0.68
CA LEU A 36 -0.10 1.62 0.33
C LEU A 36 -0.03 3.12 0.04
N VAL A 37 -0.43 3.53 -1.16
CA VAL A 37 -0.41 4.94 -1.56
C VAL A 37 -1.85 5.42 -1.72
N ASP A 38 -2.39 6.04 -0.68
CA ASP A 38 -3.71 6.66 -0.70
C ASP A 38 -3.67 8.00 -1.44
N ASP A 39 -4.22 7.98 -2.66
CA ASP A 39 -4.26 9.10 -3.60
C ASP A 39 -5.45 10.05 -3.32
N GLY A 40 -5.61 10.43 -2.05
CA GLY A 40 -6.65 11.35 -1.60
C GLY A 40 -8.05 10.76 -1.67
N SER A 41 -8.22 9.51 -1.22
CA SER A 41 -9.52 8.84 -1.17
C SER A 41 -10.53 9.63 -0.33
N LYS A 42 -11.81 9.57 -0.74
CA LYS A 42 -12.95 10.20 -0.07
C LYS A 42 -13.86 9.20 0.64
N ASP A 43 -13.56 7.91 0.48
CA ASP A 43 -14.19 6.81 1.21
C ASP A 43 -13.31 6.38 2.40
N ASN A 44 -13.54 5.20 2.97
CA ASN A 44 -12.74 4.72 4.10
C ASN A 44 -11.38 4.12 3.70
N SER A 45 -10.98 4.17 2.43
CA SER A 45 -9.74 3.50 1.97
C SER A 45 -8.50 4.00 2.73
N GLY A 46 -8.35 5.31 2.93
CA GLY A 46 -7.23 5.88 3.67
C GLY A 46 -7.17 5.37 5.12
N LYS A 47 -8.33 5.29 5.78
CA LYS A 47 -8.41 4.72 7.14
C LYS A 47 -8.04 3.23 7.18
N ILE A 48 -8.47 2.46 6.17
CA ILE A 48 -8.10 1.05 6.06
C ILE A 48 -6.58 0.92 5.88
N CYS A 49 -5.94 1.79 5.10
CA CYS A 49 -4.48 1.83 4.97
C CYS A 49 -3.81 2.02 6.35
N ASP A 50 -4.26 2.99 7.13
CA ASP A 50 -3.75 3.26 8.48
C ASP A 50 -3.91 2.06 9.42
N GLU A 51 -5.06 1.38 9.37
CA GLU A 51 -5.33 0.19 10.18
C GLU A 51 -4.33 -0.95 9.88
N TYR A 52 -3.96 -1.12 8.60
CA TYR A 52 -2.94 -2.10 8.21
C TYR A 52 -1.53 -1.70 8.68
N ALA A 53 -1.12 -0.44 8.51
CA ALA A 53 0.20 0.02 8.96
C ALA A 53 0.36 0.02 10.48
N ALA A 54 -0.72 0.30 11.23
CA ALA A 54 -0.71 0.19 12.68
C ALA A 54 -0.58 -1.26 13.17
N LYS A 55 -0.99 -2.23 12.35
CA LYS A 55 -0.97 -3.66 12.69
C LYS A 55 0.30 -4.37 12.26
N TYR A 56 0.96 -3.91 11.19
CA TYR A 56 2.10 -4.59 10.59
C TYR A 56 3.23 -3.60 10.28
N ASP A 57 4.36 -3.75 10.97
CA ASP A 57 5.52 -2.84 10.86
C ASP A 57 6.18 -2.81 9.46
N PHE A 58 5.90 -3.81 8.61
CA PHE A 58 6.39 -3.89 7.22
C PHE A 58 5.41 -3.30 6.20
N ILE A 59 4.32 -2.67 6.65
CA ILE A 59 3.38 -1.95 5.81
C ILE A 59 3.56 -0.45 6.04
N LYS A 60 3.87 0.28 4.97
CA LYS A 60 4.01 1.74 4.96
C LYS A 60 2.81 2.36 4.23
N VAL A 61 2.40 3.54 4.68
CA VAL A 61 1.31 4.29 4.05
C VAL A 61 1.81 5.66 3.64
N ILE A 62 1.46 6.07 2.43
CA ILE A 62 1.68 7.41 1.90
C ILE A 62 0.30 8.00 1.61
N HIS A 63 -0.06 9.07 2.32
CA HIS A 63 -1.23 9.89 1.96
C HIS A 63 -0.78 11.08 1.13
N GLN A 64 -1.45 11.29 0.01
CA GLN A 64 -1.21 12.42 -0.87
C GLN A 64 -2.53 13.04 -1.33
N GLU A 65 -2.47 14.27 -1.84
CA GLU A 65 -3.61 14.81 -2.59
C GLU A 65 -3.81 14.00 -3.88
N ASN A 66 -5.04 13.98 -4.42
CA ASN A 66 -5.33 13.22 -5.63
C ASN A 66 -4.52 13.74 -6.83
N MET A 67 -3.55 12.95 -7.26
CA MET A 67 -2.62 13.23 -8.37
C MET A 67 -2.69 12.15 -9.47
N GLY A 68 -3.54 11.15 -9.30
CA GLY A 68 -3.78 10.07 -10.25
C GLY A 68 -2.81 8.91 -10.11
N LEU A 69 -3.19 7.77 -10.71
CA LEU A 69 -2.52 6.47 -10.58
C LEU A 69 -1.03 6.48 -10.95
N SER A 70 -0.62 7.32 -11.91
CA SER A 70 0.80 7.40 -12.30
C SER A 70 1.65 8.01 -11.19
N MET A 71 1.18 9.10 -10.57
CA MET A 71 1.91 9.73 -9.46
C MET A 71 1.91 8.85 -8.23
N ALA A 72 0.77 8.21 -7.90
CA ALA A 72 0.70 7.27 -6.78
C ALA A 72 1.70 6.10 -6.94
N ARG A 73 1.85 5.54 -8.15
CA ARG A 73 2.85 4.50 -8.42
C ARG A 73 4.28 5.02 -8.28
N ASN A 74 4.58 6.18 -8.88
CA ASN A 74 5.93 6.74 -8.83
C ASN A 74 6.35 7.02 -7.38
N ASN A 75 5.48 7.68 -6.60
CA ASN A 75 5.75 7.98 -5.19
C ASN A 75 5.93 6.69 -4.37
N GLY A 76 5.16 5.64 -4.65
CA GLY A 76 5.33 4.35 -4.00
C GLY A 76 6.64 3.64 -4.37
N VAL A 77 7.07 3.73 -5.63
CA VAL A 77 8.37 3.20 -6.09
C VAL A 77 9.53 3.97 -5.47
N ASP A 78 9.44 5.29 -5.37
CA ASP A 78 10.48 6.12 -4.73
C ASP A 78 10.65 5.81 -3.23
N ALA A 79 9.59 5.32 -2.57
CA ALA A 79 9.62 4.87 -1.18
C ALA A 79 10.00 3.40 -0.99
N ALA A 80 10.15 2.64 -2.07
CA ALA A 80 10.47 1.21 -2.02
C ALA A 80 11.95 0.98 -1.63
N GLU A 81 12.14 0.06 -0.69
CA GLU A 81 13.46 -0.37 -0.19
C GLU A 81 13.77 -1.83 -0.57
N GLY A 82 12.84 -2.48 -1.29
CA GLY A 82 12.99 -3.83 -1.78
C GLY A 82 13.94 -3.94 -2.96
N ILE A 83 14.50 -5.14 -3.14
CA ILE A 83 15.38 -5.43 -4.28
C ILE A 83 14.56 -5.52 -5.59
N PHE A 84 13.30 -5.95 -5.50
CA PHE A 84 12.39 -6.21 -6.61
C PHE A 84 11.01 -5.62 -6.41
#